data_AF-A0AAN8MS97-F1
#
_entry.id   AF-A0AAN8MS97-F1
#
_cell.length_a   1.000
_cell.length_b   1.000
_cell.length_c   1.000
_cell.angle_alpha   90.00
_cell.angle_beta   90.00
_cell.angle_gamma   90.00
#
_symmetry.space_group_name_H-M   'P 1'
#
loop_
_entity.id
_entity.type
_entity.pdbx_description
1 polymer ?
#
loop_
_entity_poly.entity_id
_entity_poly.type
_entity_poly.pdbx_seq_one_letter_code
_entity_poly.pdbx_strand_id
1 'polypeptide(L)' 'MSTPSLELWNAAASTPFSPIIGKNLHSPVAFLLLAIGAILTVVFSINKSLALAPAIAIPASVAFGIGSVYALAAGGVYV' A
#
# COMPACT_ATOMS: atom_id res chain seq x y z
N MET A 1 -1.29 12.22 41.27
CA MET A 1 -0.05 11.76 40.59
C MET A 1 -0.43 11.34 39.18
N SER A 2 0.22 11.87 38.15
CA SER A 2 0.07 11.43 36.76
C SER A 2 0.64 10.03 36.61
N THR A 3 -0.02 9.16 35.85
CA THR A 3 0.55 7.85 35.51
C THR A 3 1.63 8.02 34.45
N PRO A 4 2.69 7.18 34.43
CA PRO A 4 3.76 7.29 33.44
C PRO A 4 3.27 7.30 31.97
N SER A 5 2.18 6.59 31.68
CA SER A 5 1.52 6.59 30.37
C SER A 5 0.94 7.95 29.96
N LEU A 6 0.41 8.71 30.92
CA LEU A 6 -0.20 10.01 30.68
C LEU A 6 0.87 11.07 30.41
N GLU A 7 2.01 10.98 31.09
CA GLU A 7 3.16 11.86 30.86
C GLU A 7 3.75 11.64 29.47
N LEU A 8 3.89 10.37 29.06
CA LEU A 8 4.33 10.00 27.71
C LEU A 8 3.35 10.51 26.63
N TRP A 9 2.04 10.39 26.86
CA TRP A 9 1.02 10.92 25.95
C TRP A 9 1.16 12.43 25.76
N ASN A 10 1.32 13.18 26.85
CA ASN A 10 1.48 14.63 26.81
C ASN A 10 2.79 15.05 26.14
N ALA A 11 3.88 14.30 26.34
CA ALA A 11 5.16 14.56 25.68
C ALA A 11 5.09 14.31 24.15
N ALA A 12 4.36 13.27 23.72
CA ALA A 12 4.20 12.91 22.31
C ALA A 12 3.44 13.96 21.48
N ALA A 13 2.71 14.88 22.11
CA ALA A 13 2.04 15.99 21.42
C ALA A 13 3.02 16.88 20.64
N SER A 14 4.30 16.91 21.04
CA SER A 14 5.36 17.65 20.34
C SER A 14 5.89 16.96 19.08
N THR A 15 5.57 15.69 18.88
CA THR A 15 6.02 14.87 17.74
C THR A 15 4.83 14.10 17.14
N PRO A 16 3.93 14.81 16.43
CA PRO A 16 2.75 14.17 15.84
C PRO A 16 3.14 13.12 14.80
N PHE A 17 2.36 12.04 14.74
CA PHE A 17 2.51 11.01 13.73
C PHE A 17 2.28 11.61 12.33
N SER A 18 3.23 11.36 11.42
CA SER A 18 3.10 11.69 10.00
C SER A 18 3.15 10.38 9.20
N PRO A 19 2.09 10.03 8.46
CA PRO A 19 2.09 8.81 7.67
C PRO A 19 3.06 8.96 6.48
N ILE A 20 3.71 7.84 6.11
CA ILE A 20 4.60 7.78 4.94
C ILE A 20 3.84 8.16 3.66
N ILE A 21 2.57 7.73 3.55
CA ILE A 21 1.67 8.07 2.46
C ILE A 21 0.47 8.83 3.03
N GLY A 22 0.26 10.06 2.56
CA GLY A 22 -0.88 10.88 2.95
C GLY A 22 -2.21 10.30 2.45
N LYS A 23 -3.29 10.51 3.21
CA LYS A 23 -4.65 10.04 2.87
C LYS A 23 -5.12 10.50 1.49
N ASN A 24 -4.74 11.72 1.09
CA ASN A 24 -5.04 12.29 -0.23
C ASN A 24 -4.39 11.49 -1.38
N LEU A 25 -3.37 10.68 -1.11
CA LEU A 25 -2.68 9.87 -2.10
C LEU A 25 -3.17 8.42 -2.17
N HIS A 26 -4.07 7.97 -1.28
CA HIS A 26 -4.54 6.58 -1.28
C HIS A 26 -5.17 6.20 -2.63
N SER A 27 -6.06 7.04 -3.16
CA SER A 27 -6.72 6.79 -4.45
C SER A 27 -5.76 6.78 -5.65
N PRO A 28 -4.90 7.79 -5.89
CA PRO A 28 -3.98 7.76 -7.02
C PRO A 28 -2.93 6.64 -6.92
N VAL A 29 -2.43 6.34 -5.71
CA VAL A 29 -1.48 5.22 -5.50
C VAL A 29 -2.17 3.88 -5.80
N ALA A 30 -3.40 3.68 -5.30
CA ALA A 30 -4.17 2.48 -5.58
C ALA A 30 -4.38 2.29 -7.08
N PHE A 31 -4.85 3.32 -7.78
CA PHE A 31 -5.13 3.27 -9.20
C PHE A 31 -3.87 2.91 -10.00
N LEU A 32 -2.75 3.57 -9.73
CA LEU A 32 -1.50 3.33 -10.44
C LEU A 32 -0.99 1.90 -10.22
N LEU A 33 -0.94 1.43 -8.97
CA LEU A 33 -0.43 0.11 -8.64
C LEU A 33 -1.34 -1.00 -9.17
N LEU A 34 -2.66 -0.84 -9.09
CA LEU A 34 -3.61 -1.80 -9.66
C LEU A 34 -3.55 -1.84 -11.18
N ALA A 35 -3.41 -0.69 -11.85
CA ALA A 35 -3.24 -0.63 -13.29
C ALA A 35 -1.95 -1.35 -13.73
N ILE A 36 -0.83 -1.08 -13.06
CA ILE A 36 0.45 -1.75 -13.32
C ILE A 36 0.31 -3.27 -13.08
N GLY A 37 -0.26 -3.67 -11.94
CA GLY A 37 -0.47 -5.08 -11.61
C GLY A 37 -1.35 -5.80 -12.63
N ALA A 38 -2.45 -5.16 -13.07
CA ALA A 38 -3.35 -5.70 -14.09
C ALA A 38 -2.66 -5.83 -15.46
N ILE A 39 -1.94 -4.80 -15.91
CA ILE A 39 -1.20 -4.81 -17.17
C ILE A 39 -0.14 -5.90 -17.16
N LEU A 40 0.68 -5.99 -16.11
CA LEU A 40 1.72 -7.02 -16.01
C LEU A 40 1.13 -8.43 -15.93
N THR A 41 -0.03 -8.59 -15.27
CA THR A 41 -0.77 -9.86 -15.25
C THR A 41 -1.22 -10.25 -16.66
N VAL A 42 -1.76 -9.31 -17.44
CA VAL A 42 -2.14 -9.54 -18.84
C VAL A 42 -0.91 -9.91 -19.66
N VAL A 43 0.20 -9.16 -19.55
CA VAL A 43 1.46 -9.45 -20.27
C VAL A 43 1.98 -10.85 -19.94
N PHE A 44 2.01 -11.24 -18.66
CA PHE A 44 2.40 -12.59 -18.26
C PHE A 44 1.45 -13.67 -18.80
N SER A 45 0.16 -13.36 -18.88
CA SER A 45 -0.85 -14.31 -19.36
C SER A 45 -0.70 -14.66 -20.84
N ILE A 46 -0.10 -13.78 -21.65
CA ILE A 46 0.18 -14.01 -23.08
C ILE A 46 1.28 -15.05 -23.27
N ASN A 47 2.32 -15.04 -22.41
CA ASN A 47 3.40 -16.01 -22.44
C ASN A 47 3.73 -16.50 -21.03
N LYS A 48 2.99 -17.53 -20.59
CA LYS A 48 3.06 -18.09 -19.24
C LYS A 48 4.29 -18.98 -19.06
N SER A 49 5.47 -18.35 -19.06
CA SER A 49 6.73 -19.02 -18.77
C SER A 49 7.11 -18.85 -17.31
N LEU A 50 7.40 -19.96 -16.62
CA LEU A 50 7.94 -19.93 -15.25
C LEU A 50 9.26 -19.16 -15.16
N ALA A 51 10.05 -19.15 -16.25
CA ALA A 51 11.29 -18.37 -16.31
C ALA A 51 11.03 -16.84 -16.29
N LEU A 52 9.88 -16.39 -16.80
CA LEU A 52 9.47 -14.98 -16.76
C LEU A 52 8.78 -14.60 -15.43
N ALA A 53 8.40 -15.58 -14.62
CA ALA A 53 7.64 -15.35 -13.40
C ALA A 53 8.36 -14.39 -12.42
N PRO A 54 9.68 -14.51 -12.16
CA PRO A 54 10.37 -13.58 -11.27
C PRO A 54 10.37 -12.13 -11.78
N ALA A 55 10.44 -11.95 -13.09
CA ALA A 55 10.54 -10.63 -13.71
C ALA A 55 9.16 -9.96 -13.95
N ILE A 56 8.09 -10.75 -14.10
CA ILE A 56 6.76 -10.23 -14.47
C ILE A 56 5.70 -10.60 -13.44
N ALA A 57 5.51 -11.89 -13.16
CA ALA A 57 4.42 -12.35 -12.29
C ALA A 57 4.60 -11.91 -10.83
N ILE A 58 5.83 -11.94 -10.29
CA ILE A 58 6.11 -11.48 -8.93
C ILE A 58 5.86 -9.96 -8.81
N PRO A 59 6.43 -9.09 -9.65
CA PRO A 59 6.11 -7.66 -9.64
C PRO A 59 4.62 -7.36 -9.85
N ALA A 60 3.94 -8.11 -10.73
CA ALA A 60 2.50 -7.97 -10.94
C ALA A 60 1.70 -8.22 -9.64
N SER A 61 2.02 -9.32 -8.94
CA SER A 61 1.40 -9.70 -7.67
C SER A 61 1.65 -8.66 -6.58
N VAL A 62 2.90 -8.19 -6.44
CA VAL A 62 3.25 -7.16 -5.46
C VAL A 62 2.49 -5.86 -5.73
N ALA A 63 2.48 -5.39 -6.98
CA ALA A 63 1.76 -4.18 -7.37
C ALA A 63 0.26 -4.33 -7.11
N PHE A 64 -0.34 -5.47 -7.48
CA PHE A 64 -1.77 -5.71 -7.28
C PHE A 64 -2.13 -5.81 -5.79
N GLY A 65 -1.32 -6.50 -4.98
CA GLY A 65 -1.53 -6.65 -3.54
C GLY A 65 -1.45 -5.31 -2.80
N ILE A 66 -0.37 -4.56 -3.00
CA ILE A 66 -0.21 -3.23 -2.38
C ILE A 66 -1.27 -2.25 -2.89
N GLY A 67 -1.56 -2.26 -4.19
CA GLY A 67 -2.60 -1.43 -4.79
C GLY A 67 -3.99 -1.70 -4.20
N SER A 68 -4.30 -2.97 -3.91
CA SER A 68 -5.57 -3.36 -3.28
C SER A 68 -5.73 -2.79 -1.87
N VAL A 69 -4.66 -2.79 -1.06
CA VAL A 69 -4.66 -2.19 0.28
C VAL A 69 -4.96 -0.69 0.20
N TYR A 70 -4.31 0.03 -0.71
CA TYR A 70 -4.60 1.47 -0.90
C TYR A 70 -5.99 1.72 -1.48
N ALA A 71 -6.55 0.80 -2.29
CA ALA A 71 -7.92 0.93 -2.79
C ALA A 71 -8.94 0.82 -1.66
N LEU A 72 -8.75 -0.12 -0.74
CA LEU A 72 -9.57 -0.24 0.48
C LEU A 72 -9.45 1.03 1.33
N ALA A 73 -8.23 1.50 1.56
CA ALA A 73 -7.97 2.72 2.34
C ALA A 73 -8.51 4.00 1.66
N ALA A 74 -8.64 4.02 0.33
CA ALA A 74 -9.29 5.08 -0.43
C ALA A 74 -10.82 5.03 -0.27
N GLY A 75 -11.40 3.83 -0.18
CA GLY A 75 -12.81 3.60 0.14
C GLY A 75 -13.18 3.82 1.61
N GLY A 76 -12.20 4.11 2.47
CA GLY A 76 -12.39 4.37 3.90
C GLY A 76 -12.28 3.15 4.81
N VAL A 77 -11.91 1.99 4.26
CA VAL A 77 -11.63 0.77 5.03
C VAL A 77 -10.13 0.70 5.32
N TYR A 78 -9.75 0.94 6.58
CA TYR A 78 -8.36 0.90 7.03
C TYR A 78 -8.09 -0.44 7.72
N VAL A 79 -6.93 -1.04 7.42
CA VAL A 79 -6.37 -2.22 8.10
C VAL A 79 -5.24 -1.76 9.01
#